data_AF-A0ABD0X9H6-F1
#
_entry.id   AF-A0ABD0X9H6-F1
#
_cell.length_a   1.000
_cell.length_b   1.000
_cell.length_c   1.000
_cell.angle_alpha   90.00
_cell.angle_beta   90.00
_cell.angle_gamma   90.00
#
_symmetry.space_group_name_H-M   'P 1'
#
loop_
_entity.id
_entity.type
_entity.pdbx_description
1 polymer ?
#
loop_
_entity_poly.entity_id
_entity_poly.type
_entity_poly.pdbx_seq_one_letter_code
_entity_poly.pdbx_strand_id
1 'polypeptide(L)'
;MSATTVTEGDRVTLNCITTCNLIGSTYIWYKNGQFINNTRLYLNPVSSMDAGNYSCAVKGFDDLRSPEETLTVLSPDTSVCPWVTVVVVGGVLNTAALILNIYCTLKRRGKGGSGATAETQSDHPDPNNSDRCTALNKKTKSPGEDTLATVHPDYNSDTYTDLNMKTRSPEYDILDLGAKQCHLDPGSTYCNI
;
A
#
# COMPACT_ATOMS: atom_id res chain seq x y z
N MET A 1 24.43 -5.83 -4.59
CA MET A 1 23.53 -6.92 -4.21
C MET A 1 23.79 -7.31 -2.76
N SER A 2 23.62 -6.35 -1.87
CA SER A 2 23.10 -6.63 -0.54
C SER A 2 21.55 -6.54 -0.60
N ALA A 3 20.90 -6.82 0.52
CA ALA A 3 19.45 -6.90 0.61
C ALA A 3 18.95 -6.40 1.98
N THR A 4 17.96 -5.52 1.94
CA THR A 4 17.26 -5.00 3.13
C THR A 4 15.87 -5.64 3.20
N THR A 5 15.48 -6.12 4.38
CA THR A 5 14.15 -6.70 4.63
C THR A 5 13.37 -5.82 5.60
N VAL A 6 12.14 -5.47 5.22
CA VAL A 6 11.24 -4.58 5.99
C VAL A 6 9.83 -5.16 6.05
N THR A 7 8.96 -4.58 6.89
CA THR A 7 7.56 -5.00 7.05
C THR A 7 6.63 -4.10 6.25
N GLU A 8 5.53 -4.65 5.73
CA GLU A 8 4.44 -3.86 5.16
C GLU A 8 3.83 -2.92 6.22
N GLY A 9 3.76 -1.63 5.90
CA GLY A 9 3.46 -0.55 6.85
C GLY A 9 4.67 0.27 7.33
N ASP A 10 5.91 -0.20 7.11
CA ASP A 10 7.12 0.51 7.53
C ASP A 10 7.37 1.83 6.76
N ARG A 11 8.37 2.59 7.20
CA ARG A 11 8.83 3.84 6.60
C ARG A 11 10.29 3.72 6.18
N VAL A 12 10.54 3.73 4.87
CA VAL A 12 11.89 3.54 4.29
C VAL A 12 12.25 4.74 3.42
N THR A 13 13.51 5.16 3.46
CA THR A 13 14.01 6.29 2.66
C THR A 13 15.26 5.85 1.91
N LEU A 14 15.09 5.46 0.65
CA LEU A 14 16.23 5.10 -0.16
C LEU A 14 17.04 6.35 -0.46
N ASN A 15 18.36 6.23 -0.30
CA ASN A 15 19.30 7.33 -0.45
C ASN A 15 20.43 6.93 -1.39
N CYS A 16 20.84 7.88 -2.24
CA CYS A 16 21.90 7.70 -3.21
C CYS A 16 23.11 8.51 -2.75
N ILE A 17 24.28 7.88 -2.71
CA ILE A 17 25.53 8.50 -2.27
C ILE A 17 26.55 8.36 -3.39
N THR A 18 27.25 9.45 -3.70
CA THR A 18 28.43 9.43 -4.55
C THR A 18 29.62 10.02 -3.79
N THR A 19 30.79 9.41 -3.93
CA THR A 19 32.07 9.94 -3.41
C THR A 19 32.69 10.99 -4.34
N CYS A 20 32.13 11.18 -5.53
CA CYS A 20 32.59 12.17 -6.50
C CYS A 20 32.23 13.60 -6.08
N ASN A 21 33.09 14.56 -6.43
CA ASN A 21 32.88 15.99 -6.15
C ASN A 21 31.87 16.65 -7.11
N LEU A 22 30.64 16.14 -7.16
CA LEU A 22 29.57 16.58 -8.05
C LEU A 22 28.61 17.55 -7.33
N ILE A 23 29.00 18.83 -7.29
CA ILE A 23 28.22 19.91 -6.66
C ILE A 23 26.84 20.04 -7.33
N GLY A 24 25.78 20.25 -6.53
CA GLY A 24 24.42 20.48 -7.04
C GLY A 24 23.70 19.25 -7.62
N SER A 25 24.27 18.05 -7.48
CA SER A 25 23.76 16.80 -8.06
C SER A 25 22.27 16.53 -7.79
N THR A 26 21.56 16.17 -8.85
CA THR A 26 20.24 15.51 -8.76
C THR A 26 20.42 14.02 -9.05
N TYR A 27 19.83 13.16 -8.23
CA TYR A 27 19.84 11.71 -8.45
C TYR A 27 18.62 11.27 -9.26
N ILE A 28 18.84 10.23 -10.05
CA ILE A 28 17.81 9.45 -10.74
C ILE A 28 17.79 8.02 -10.19
N TRP A 29 16.63 7.39 -10.25
CA TRP A 29 16.35 6.11 -9.59
C TRP A 29 15.87 5.07 -10.58
N TYR A 30 16.27 3.83 -10.34
CA TYR A 30 15.86 2.66 -11.10
C TYR A 30 15.29 1.59 -10.16
N LYS A 31 14.22 0.94 -10.59
CA LYS A 31 13.65 -0.26 -9.95
C LYS A 31 13.52 -1.37 -10.97
N ASN A 32 14.07 -2.55 -10.69
CA ASN A 32 14.07 -3.70 -11.60
C ASN A 32 14.56 -3.29 -13.02
N GLY A 33 15.59 -2.45 -13.08
CA GLY A 33 16.12 -1.84 -14.31
C GLY A 33 15.31 -0.68 -14.92
N GLN A 34 14.09 -0.41 -14.48
CA GLN A 34 13.21 0.64 -15.04
C GLN A 34 13.38 1.98 -14.31
N PHE A 35 13.43 3.09 -15.05
CA PHE A 35 13.55 4.45 -14.52
C PHE A 35 12.31 4.88 -13.71
N ILE A 36 12.53 5.46 -12.52
CA ILE A 36 11.50 6.10 -11.70
C ILE A 36 11.76 7.61 -11.66
N ASN A 37 10.75 8.40 -12.04
CA ASN A 37 10.80 9.87 -12.04
C ASN A 37 10.59 10.48 -10.64
N ASN A 38 11.29 9.98 -9.62
CA ASN A 38 11.26 10.50 -8.25
C ASN A 38 12.70 10.87 -7.83
N THR A 39 12.96 12.11 -7.46
CA THR A 39 14.31 12.56 -7.02
C THR A 39 14.69 12.07 -5.62
N ARG A 40 13.70 11.63 -4.83
CA ARG A 40 13.86 10.94 -3.55
C ARG A 40 12.82 9.82 -3.48
N LEU A 41 13.23 8.59 -3.20
CA LEU A 41 12.29 7.48 -3.04
C LEU A 41 11.98 7.26 -1.56
N TYR A 42 10.92 7.92 -1.11
CA TYR A 42 10.36 7.77 0.24
C TYR A 42 9.16 6.81 0.19
N LEU A 43 9.29 5.66 0.84
CA LEU A 43 8.27 4.62 0.89
C LEU A 43 7.55 4.72 2.25
N ASN A 44 6.30 5.16 2.23
CA ASN A 44 5.49 5.40 3.42
C ASN A 44 3.98 5.40 3.07
N PRO A 45 3.21 4.40 3.53
CA PRO A 45 3.70 3.11 4.05
C PRO A 45 4.43 2.32 2.95
N VAL A 46 5.36 1.44 3.33
CA VAL A 46 5.85 0.38 2.45
C VAL A 46 4.72 -0.62 2.18
N SER A 47 4.55 -1.01 0.93
CA SER A 47 3.62 -2.05 0.48
C SER A 47 4.36 -3.23 -0.17
N SER A 48 3.69 -4.38 -0.31
CA SER A 48 4.21 -5.52 -1.10
C SER A 48 4.62 -5.16 -2.54
N MET A 49 4.02 -4.13 -3.15
CA MET A 49 4.41 -3.62 -4.48
C MET A 49 5.76 -2.88 -4.48
N ASP A 50 6.25 -2.46 -3.32
CA ASP A 50 7.50 -1.70 -3.20
C ASP A 50 8.75 -2.60 -3.17
N ALA A 51 8.60 -3.92 -3.03
CA ALA A 51 9.69 -4.88 -3.18
C ALA A 51 10.35 -4.82 -4.58
N GLY A 52 11.65 -5.14 -4.66
CA GLY A 52 12.41 -5.19 -5.92
C GLY A 52 13.86 -4.72 -5.78
N ASN A 53 14.59 -4.76 -6.90
CA ASN A 53 15.99 -4.34 -6.98
C ASN A 53 16.06 -2.83 -7.27
N TYR A 54 16.72 -2.07 -6.41
CA TYR A 54 16.92 -0.63 -6.57
C TYR A 54 18.36 -0.28 -6.90
N SER A 55 18.54 0.67 -7.80
CA SER A 55 19.81 1.32 -8.07
C SER A 55 19.60 2.80 -8.40
N CYS A 56 20.64 3.61 -8.28
CA CYS A 56 20.59 5.03 -8.55
C CYS A 56 21.77 5.48 -9.43
N ALA A 57 21.63 6.63 -10.08
CA ALA A 57 22.73 7.30 -10.78
C ALA A 57 22.65 8.82 -10.57
N VAL A 58 23.72 9.54 -10.87
CA VAL A 58 23.66 11.00 -10.98
C VAL A 58 23.07 11.37 -12.35
N LYS A 59 22.10 12.29 -12.37
CA LYS A 59 21.42 12.73 -13.59
C LYS A 59 22.42 13.28 -14.62
N GLY A 60 22.48 12.68 -15.80
CA GLY A 60 23.43 13.03 -16.86
C GLY A 60 24.71 12.18 -16.86
N PHE A 61 24.87 11.31 -15.87
CA PHE A 61 25.92 10.29 -15.77
C PHE A 61 25.28 8.90 -15.53
N ASP A 62 24.19 8.65 -16.25
CA ASP A 62 23.29 7.51 -16.13
C ASP A 62 23.99 6.15 -16.30
N ASP A 63 25.09 6.11 -17.07
CA ASP A 63 25.98 4.95 -17.22
C ASP A 63 26.67 4.55 -15.90
N LEU A 64 26.92 5.51 -15.01
CA LEU A 64 27.62 5.34 -13.73
C LEU A 64 26.64 5.00 -12.59
N ARG A 65 25.73 4.08 -12.91
CA ARG A 65 24.70 3.54 -12.02
C ARG A 65 25.31 2.69 -10.91
N SER A 66 24.75 2.80 -9.71
CA SER A 66 25.14 2.04 -8.54
C SER A 66 24.97 0.52 -8.74
N PRO A 67 25.64 -0.31 -7.90
CA PRO A 67 25.19 -1.67 -7.66
C PRO A 67 23.70 -1.73 -7.29
N GLU A 68 23.03 -2.84 -7.62
CA GLU A 68 21.64 -3.06 -7.22
C GLU A 68 21.54 -3.58 -5.77
N GLU A 69 20.64 -2.97 -5.00
CA GLU A 69 20.29 -3.34 -3.63
C GLU A 69 18.84 -3.82 -3.57
N THR A 70 18.59 -4.95 -2.90
CA THR A 70 17.29 -5.64 -2.96
C THR A 70 16.40 -5.26 -1.78
N LEU A 71 15.23 -4.69 -2.03
CA LEU A 71 14.21 -4.50 -0.99
C LEU A 71 13.25 -5.69 -0.96
N THR A 72 13.21 -6.37 0.17
CA THR A 72 12.25 -7.44 0.49
C THR A 72 11.20 -6.91 1.46
N VAL A 73 9.91 -7.13 1.17
CA VAL A 73 8.80 -6.68 2.03
C VAL A 73 8.08 -7.90 2.60
N LEU A 74 7.92 -7.94 3.92
CA LEU A 74 7.19 -8.95 4.67
C LEU A 74 5.77 -8.42 5.00
N SER A 75 4.74 -9.05 4.45
CA SER A 75 3.37 -8.80 4.92
C SER A 75 3.18 -9.40 6.32
N PRO A 76 2.61 -8.67 7.30
CA PRO A 76 2.40 -9.21 8.64
C PRO A 76 1.30 -10.27 8.65
N ASP A 77 1.64 -11.48 9.11
CA ASP A 77 0.75 -12.65 9.19
C ASP A 77 -0.40 -12.45 10.20
N THR A 78 -1.40 -11.68 9.77
CA THR A 78 -2.65 -11.43 10.52
C THR A 78 -3.72 -12.49 10.22
N SER A 79 -3.30 -13.68 9.76
CA SER A 79 -4.15 -14.85 9.47
C SER A 79 -4.67 -15.57 10.72
N VAL A 80 -4.96 -14.84 11.80
CA VAL A 80 -5.74 -15.31 12.95
C VAL A 80 -6.99 -14.44 13.08
N CYS A 81 -8.05 -14.88 12.42
CA CYS A 81 -9.39 -14.32 12.53
C CYS A 81 -9.82 -14.20 14.02
N PRO A 82 -9.93 -12.99 14.60
CA PRO A 82 -10.18 -12.83 16.04
C PRO A 82 -11.54 -13.40 16.48
N TRP A 83 -12.48 -13.52 15.54
CA TRP A 83 -13.77 -14.16 15.75
C TRP A 83 -13.66 -15.67 16.00
N VAL A 84 -12.58 -16.35 15.57
CA VAL A 84 -12.37 -17.78 15.85
C VAL A 84 -12.11 -18.03 17.34
N THR A 85 -11.27 -17.22 17.99
CA THR A 85 -11.02 -17.36 19.44
C THR A 85 -12.27 -17.00 20.25
N VAL A 86 -13.02 -15.98 19.84
CA VAL A 86 -14.31 -15.60 20.43
C VAL A 86 -15.35 -16.72 20.30
N VAL A 87 -15.47 -17.34 19.13
CA VAL A 87 -16.41 -18.48 18.90
C VAL A 87 -16.02 -19.70 19.74
N VAL A 88 -14.72 -20.03 19.84
CA VAL A 88 -14.26 -21.15 20.68
C VAL A 88 -14.53 -20.88 22.16
N VAL A 89 -14.15 -19.71 22.69
CA VAL A 89 -14.39 -19.36 24.11
C VAL A 89 -15.90 -19.28 24.41
N GLY A 90 -16.68 -18.66 23.52
CA GLY A 90 -18.14 -18.60 23.64
C GLY A 90 -18.79 -19.99 23.63
N GLY A 91 -18.35 -20.89 22.75
CA GLY A 91 -18.82 -22.27 22.68
C GLY A 91 -18.50 -23.07 23.95
N VAL A 92 -17.28 -22.95 24.48
CA VAL A 92 -16.86 -23.61 25.73
C VAL A 92 -17.68 -23.10 26.92
N LEU A 93 -17.91 -21.79 27.03
CA LEU A 93 -18.71 -21.21 28.12
C LEU A 93 -20.19 -21.66 28.06
N ASN A 94 -20.80 -21.64 26.86
CA ASN A 94 -22.19 -22.07 26.69
C ASN A 94 -22.37 -23.58 26.94
N THR A 95 -21.45 -24.42 26.46
CA THR A 95 -21.51 -25.87 26.70
C THR A 95 -21.28 -26.20 28.19
N ALA A 96 -20.33 -25.55 28.86
CA ALA A 96 -20.14 -25.70 30.30
C ALA A 96 -21.38 -25.28 31.11
N ALA A 97 -22.03 -24.16 30.74
CA ALA A 97 -23.27 -23.72 31.37
C ALA A 97 -24.43 -24.70 31.15
N LEU A 98 -24.56 -25.28 29.95
CA LEU A 98 -25.57 -26.30 29.64
C LEU A 98 -25.34 -27.58 30.46
N ILE A 99 -24.10 -28.08 30.51
CA ILE A 99 -23.71 -29.25 31.30
C ILE A 99 -23.99 -29.03 32.79
N LEU A 100 -23.66 -27.85 33.32
CA LEU A 100 -23.94 -27.49 34.72
C LEU A 100 -25.45 -27.46 35.02
N ASN A 101 -26.27 -26.93 34.11
CA ASN A 101 -27.73 -26.95 34.25
C ASN A 101 -28.29 -28.38 34.23
N ILE A 102 -27.86 -29.22 33.29
CA ILE A 102 -28.27 -30.63 33.21
C ILE A 102 -27.89 -31.36 34.50
N TYR A 103 -26.64 -31.24 34.96
CA TYR A 103 -26.18 -31.82 36.23
C TYR A 103 -26.99 -31.35 37.44
N CYS A 104 -27.33 -30.05 37.51
CA CYS A 104 -28.19 -29.51 38.56
C CYS A 104 -29.61 -30.09 38.53
N THR A 105 -30.23 -30.27 37.36
CA THR A 105 -31.57 -30.89 37.27
C THR A 105 -31.56 -32.36 37.67
N LEU A 106 -30.56 -33.13 37.22
CA LEU A 106 -30.37 -34.54 37.62
C LEU A 106 -30.13 -34.67 39.13
N LYS A 107 -29.29 -33.81 39.70
CA LYS A 107 -28.97 -33.82 41.14
C LYS A 107 -30.17 -33.42 42.01
N ARG A 108 -31.01 -32.47 41.58
CA ARG A 108 -32.30 -32.16 42.25
C ARG A 108 -33.23 -33.38 42.26
N ARG A 109 -33.29 -34.13 41.16
CA ARG A 109 -34.12 -35.34 40.99
C ARG A 109 -33.71 -36.50 41.91
N GLY A 110 -32.52 -36.43 42.53
CA GLY A 110 -32.04 -37.40 43.52
C GLY A 110 -32.44 -37.11 44.98
N LYS A 111 -33.12 -36.00 45.30
CA LYS A 111 -33.53 -35.69 46.68
C LYS A 111 -34.76 -34.78 46.78
N GLY A 112 -35.93 -35.39 46.94
CA GLY A 112 -37.24 -34.73 47.09
C GLY A 112 -38.20 -35.10 45.95
N GLY A 113 -39.49 -35.24 46.26
CA GLY A 113 -40.50 -35.67 45.30
C GLY A 113 -41.85 -34.97 45.50
N SER A 114 -42.81 -35.36 44.65
CA SER A 114 -44.25 -35.00 44.67
C SER A 114 -44.65 -33.54 44.40
N GLY A 115 -45.54 -33.37 43.40
CA GLY A 115 -46.84 -32.75 43.70
C GLY A 115 -47.26 -31.50 42.91
N ALA A 116 -47.85 -31.70 41.71
CA ALA A 116 -48.80 -30.79 41.03
C ALA A 116 -48.28 -29.35 40.72
N THR A 117 -48.98 -28.46 40.01
CA THR A 117 -50.28 -28.51 39.29
C THR A 117 -50.11 -27.85 37.91
N ALA A 118 -51.04 -28.05 36.97
CA ALA A 118 -51.05 -27.38 35.67
C ALA A 118 -52.40 -26.67 35.39
N GLU A 119 -52.45 -25.88 34.31
CA GLU A 119 -53.58 -25.05 33.83
C GLU A 119 -53.82 -23.78 34.69
N THR A 120 -54.34 -22.65 34.17
CA THR A 120 -55.29 -22.43 33.06
C THR A 120 -55.08 -21.06 32.37
N GLN A 121 -55.03 -21.02 31.00
CA GLN A 121 -55.46 -19.97 30.02
C GLN A 121 -55.11 -18.45 30.23
N SER A 122 -55.19 -17.54 29.24
CA SER A 122 -55.66 -17.54 27.82
C SER A 122 -54.61 -16.83 26.91
N ASP A 123 -54.75 -16.55 25.59
CA ASP A 123 -55.91 -16.46 24.67
C ASP A 123 -55.54 -16.72 23.18
N HIS A 124 -56.52 -16.67 22.26
CA HIS A 124 -56.46 -17.10 20.83
C HIS A 124 -57.45 -16.28 19.96
N PRO A 125 -57.43 -16.21 18.60
CA PRO A 125 -56.46 -16.65 17.58
C PRO A 125 -55.56 -15.47 17.07
N ASP A 126 -55.45 -14.91 15.85
CA ASP A 126 -56.01 -15.10 14.47
C ASP A 126 -55.08 -14.43 13.40
N PRO A 127 -55.13 -14.72 12.08
CA PRO A 127 -54.05 -14.41 11.14
C PRO A 127 -54.30 -13.24 10.15
N ASN A 128 -53.22 -12.69 9.57
CA ASN A 128 -53.27 -12.10 8.22
C ASN A 128 -51.91 -12.17 7.48
N ASN A 129 -51.96 -12.24 6.16
CA ASN A 129 -50.82 -12.28 5.22
C ASN A 129 -50.81 -11.02 4.35
N SER A 130 -49.63 -10.44 4.05
CA SER A 130 -49.40 -9.76 2.78
C SER A 130 -47.91 -9.60 2.48
N ASP A 131 -47.44 -10.24 1.41
CA ASP A 131 -46.27 -9.77 0.67
C ASP A 131 -46.50 -8.33 0.16
N ARG A 132 -45.45 -7.51 0.12
CA ARG A 132 -45.44 -6.24 -0.63
C ARG A 132 -44.06 -5.88 -1.16
N CYS A 133 -43.78 -6.26 -2.41
CA CYS A 133 -42.94 -5.44 -3.27
C CYS A 133 -43.83 -4.44 -4.02
N THR A 134 -43.37 -3.20 -4.22
CA THR A 134 -44.00 -2.25 -5.14
C THR A 134 -42.93 -1.34 -5.71
N ALA A 135 -42.68 -1.43 -7.01
CA ALA A 135 -41.75 -0.54 -7.69
C ALA A 135 -42.32 0.88 -7.82
N LEU A 136 -41.46 1.90 -7.79
CA LEU A 136 -41.83 3.24 -8.24
C LEU A 136 -40.88 3.72 -9.35
N ASN A 137 -41.46 4.43 -10.31
CA ASN A 137 -40.87 4.77 -11.61
C ASN A 137 -40.30 6.19 -11.61
N LYS A 138 -39.18 6.41 -12.30
CA LYS A 138 -39.00 7.63 -13.11
C LYS A 138 -38.04 7.44 -14.30
N LYS A 139 -38.55 7.64 -15.52
CA LYS A 139 -37.80 7.67 -16.78
C LYS A 139 -38.07 8.99 -17.53
N THR A 140 -37.10 9.89 -17.53
CA THR A 140 -37.03 11.15 -18.32
C THR A 140 -35.60 11.70 -18.18
N LYS A 141 -34.97 12.40 -19.15
CA LYS A 141 -35.12 12.49 -20.63
C LYS A 141 -33.83 13.18 -21.13
N SER A 142 -33.28 12.81 -22.29
CA SER A 142 -32.12 13.49 -22.92
C SER A 142 -32.52 14.86 -23.52
N PRO A 143 -31.62 15.84 -23.67
CA PRO A 143 -30.51 15.85 -24.68
C PRO A 143 -29.11 15.71 -24.06
N GLY A 144 -28.01 15.62 -24.81
CA GLY A 144 -27.88 15.50 -26.27
C GLY A 144 -27.40 16.79 -26.97
N GLU A 145 -26.09 17.05 -26.96
CA GLU A 145 -25.47 18.15 -27.70
C GLU A 145 -24.02 17.78 -28.08
N ASP A 146 -23.69 17.87 -29.37
CA ASP A 146 -22.34 17.65 -29.93
C ASP A 146 -21.70 18.99 -30.30
N THR A 147 -20.41 19.19 -30.03
CA THR A 147 -19.60 20.21 -30.72
C THR A 147 -18.18 19.71 -30.97
N LEU A 148 -17.62 20.06 -32.13
CA LEU A 148 -16.44 19.44 -32.74
C LEU A 148 -15.29 20.43 -32.94
N ALA A 149 -14.05 19.96 -32.68
CA ALA A 149 -12.77 20.62 -33.00
C ALA A 149 -12.49 21.94 -32.22
N THR A 150 -11.24 22.31 -31.89
CA THR A 150 -10.10 22.44 -32.81
C THR A 150 -8.75 22.25 -32.10
N VAL A 151 -7.75 21.73 -32.83
CA VAL A 151 -6.36 21.60 -32.39
C VAL A 151 -5.60 22.89 -32.75
N HIS A 152 -4.95 23.53 -31.77
CA HIS A 152 -3.92 24.55 -32.01
C HIS A 152 -2.91 24.57 -30.84
N PRO A 153 -1.69 24.02 -31.01
CA PRO A 153 -0.58 24.22 -30.11
C PRO A 153 0.35 25.30 -30.67
N ASP A 154 0.11 26.56 -30.32
CA ASP A 154 0.94 27.70 -30.76
C ASP A 154 2.30 27.71 -30.04
N TYR A 155 3.21 26.87 -30.52
CA TYR A 155 4.61 26.86 -30.10
C TYR A 155 5.40 27.91 -30.88
N ASN A 156 5.64 29.09 -30.28
CA ASN A 156 6.61 30.05 -30.77
C ASN A 156 7.67 30.38 -29.70
N SER A 157 8.92 30.00 -29.97
CA SER A 157 10.07 30.33 -29.11
C SER A 157 11.36 30.40 -29.94
N ASP A 158 11.30 31.14 -31.05
CA ASP A 158 12.44 31.41 -31.93
C ASP A 158 13.41 32.40 -31.27
N THR A 159 14.08 31.96 -30.21
CA THR A 159 15.11 32.75 -29.52
C THR A 159 16.20 31.89 -28.87
N TYR A 160 16.63 30.83 -29.57
CA TYR A 160 17.92 30.21 -29.26
C TYR A 160 19.04 31.16 -29.72
N THR A 161 19.46 32.07 -28.84
CA THR A 161 20.69 32.85 -29.02
C THR A 161 21.88 31.90 -29.09
N ASP A 162 22.73 32.06 -30.10
CA ASP A 162 23.99 31.32 -30.22
C ASP A 162 24.79 31.36 -28.91
N LEU A 163 24.99 30.17 -28.33
CA LEU A 163 25.64 30.01 -27.03
C LEU A 163 27.15 30.23 -27.19
N ASN A 164 27.55 31.49 -27.04
CA ASN A 164 28.94 31.95 -27.11
C ASN A 164 29.89 31.01 -26.35
N MET A 165 30.76 30.31 -27.09
CA MET A 165 31.68 29.28 -26.58
C MET A 165 32.83 29.85 -25.70
N LYS A 166 32.66 31.02 -25.08
CA LYS A 166 33.66 31.69 -24.26
C LYS A 166 33.20 32.10 -22.85
N THR A 167 32.06 31.61 -22.38
CA THR A 167 31.63 31.69 -20.98
C THR A 167 31.30 30.32 -20.39
N ARG A 168 32.33 29.47 -20.25
CA ARG A 168 32.27 28.21 -19.48
C ARG A 168 32.30 28.56 -17.99
N SER A 169 31.23 28.25 -17.26
CA SER A 169 31.15 28.49 -15.80
C SER A 169 32.08 27.51 -15.05
N PRO A 170 32.82 27.96 -14.03
CA PRO A 170 33.65 27.05 -13.21
C PRO A 170 32.85 25.95 -12.52
N GLU A 171 31.54 26.13 -12.35
CA GLU A 171 30.62 25.10 -11.85
C GLU A 171 30.50 23.90 -12.81
N TYR A 172 30.45 24.16 -14.13
CA TYR A 172 30.47 23.09 -15.13
C TYR A 172 31.85 22.43 -15.26
N ASP A 173 32.94 23.15 -15.00
CA ASP A 173 34.29 22.56 -14.92
C ASP A 173 34.40 21.56 -13.75
N ILE A 174 33.90 21.93 -12.56
CA ILE A 174 33.92 21.04 -11.40
C ILE A 174 33.06 19.79 -11.65
N LEU A 175 31.89 19.94 -12.29
CA LEU A 175 31.03 18.82 -12.66
C LEU A 175 31.71 17.85 -13.66
N ASP A 176 32.38 18.39 -14.69
CA ASP A 176 33.13 17.65 -15.70
C ASP A 176 34.34 16.91 -15.10
N LEU A 177 35.05 17.50 -14.14
CA LEU A 177 36.09 16.81 -13.37
C LEU A 177 35.52 15.73 -12.44
N GLY A 178 34.43 16.01 -11.72
CA GLY A 178 33.77 15.05 -10.84
C GLY A 178 33.28 13.81 -11.57
N ALA A 179 32.73 13.97 -12.78
CA ALA A 179 32.26 12.89 -13.63
C ALA A 179 33.41 12.00 -14.13
N LYS A 180 34.55 12.61 -14.50
CA LYS A 180 35.77 11.88 -14.87
C LYS A 180 36.31 11.05 -13.72
N GLN A 181 36.21 11.52 -12.47
CA GLN A 181 36.54 10.72 -11.30
C GLN A 181 35.60 9.50 -11.18
N CYS A 182 34.29 9.70 -11.28
CA CYS A 182 33.33 8.58 -11.18
C CYS A 182 33.55 7.49 -12.24
N HIS A 183 33.99 7.87 -13.45
CA HIS A 183 34.25 6.92 -14.54
C HIS A 183 35.57 6.14 -14.34
N LEU A 184 36.51 6.67 -13.55
CA LEU A 184 37.76 5.99 -13.19
C LEU A 184 37.59 5.07 -11.97
N ASP A 185 36.70 5.41 -11.03
CA ASP A 185 36.44 4.67 -9.79
C ASP A 185 35.08 3.92 -9.84
N PRO A 186 35.02 2.68 -10.37
CA PRO A 186 33.81 1.86 -10.31
C PRO A 186 33.45 1.51 -8.86
N GLY A 187 32.24 1.90 -8.44
CA GLY A 187 31.79 1.81 -7.06
C GLY A 187 31.80 3.15 -6.30
N SER A 188 32.23 4.24 -6.93
CA SER A 188 32.12 5.61 -6.40
C SER A 188 30.68 6.05 -6.08
N THR A 189 29.67 5.48 -6.74
CA THR A 189 28.25 5.73 -6.49
C THR A 189 27.55 4.47 -5.98
N TYR A 190 26.85 4.58 -4.85
CA TYR A 190 26.16 3.48 -4.18
C TYR A 190 24.78 3.88 -3.65
N CYS A 191 23.89 2.90 -3.57
CA CYS A 191 22.53 3.01 -3.02
C CYS A 191 22.51 2.47 -1.59
N ASN A 192 21.67 3.06 -0.72
CA ASN A 192 21.32 2.48 0.58
C ASN A 192 19.80 2.56 0.81
N ILE A 193 19.26 1.59 1.56
CA ILE A 193 17.82 1.38 1.81
C ILE A 193 17.57 1.33 3.31
#